data_AF-A0A7V9KEM3-F1
#
_entry.id   AF-A0A7V9KEM3-F1
#
_cell.length_a   1.000
_cell.length_b   1.000
_cell.length_c   1.000
_cell.angle_alpha   90.00
_cell.angle_beta   90.00
_cell.angle_gamma   90.00
#
_symmetry.space_group_name_H-M   'P 1'
#
loop_
_entity.id
_entity.type
_entity.pdbx_description
1 polymer ?
#
loop_
_entity_poly.entity_id
_entity_poly.type
_entity_poly.pdbx_seq_one_letter_code
_entity_poly.pdbx_strand_id
1 'polypeptide(L)'
;MPFKDPKGVTKAGVETGAKKAKLSWDKALVAGFLAGAYIGLAAIVAISVSSGLRPEIWGTLPTFFAGTVFALGLILVIIAGSELLTGNMALVPLAAFKGRATLRALAENFTFVLIGNLLGSLFVAYFLAVQSGVLTAELPLARLGAIAEGKAVTESSWQIFLRGLGCNWLVCLAVWMALGAEDIGGKILAIFFPIMAFVAIGFDHVVANMFFIPAAIFAGVDGITWGGAIHNWAFAFLGNLVGASVFVSSAYWYLYARDEEPEAQKGAGDVETNGDQDTPQAQPRARFGEGKADAETRRRELMRR
;
A
#
# COMPACT_ATOMS: atom_id res chain seq x y z
N MET A 1 5.00 -22.35 9.58
CA MET A 1 4.53 -21.37 10.58
C MET A 1 3.54 -20.47 9.88
N PRO A 2 2.51 -19.92 10.54
CA PRO A 2 1.53 -19.02 9.91
C PRO A 2 2.09 -17.62 9.56
N PHE A 3 3.41 -17.43 9.73
CA PHE A 3 4.12 -16.20 9.44
C PHE A 3 5.57 -16.50 8.99
N LYS A 4 6.17 -15.54 8.28
CA LYS A 4 7.57 -15.58 7.85
C LYS A 4 8.50 -15.10 8.96
N ASP A 5 9.63 -15.75 9.12
CA ASP A 5 10.72 -15.26 9.96
C ASP A 5 11.35 -13.98 9.36
N PRO A 6 12.20 -13.23 10.10
CA PRO A 6 12.76 -11.97 9.59
C PRO A 6 13.51 -12.08 8.25
N LYS A 7 14.19 -13.20 7.99
CA LYS A 7 14.84 -13.46 6.70
C LYS A 7 13.80 -13.67 5.60
N GLY A 8 12.78 -14.48 5.85
CA GLY A 8 11.67 -14.69 4.92
C GLY A 8 10.91 -13.41 4.58
N VAL A 9 10.70 -12.51 5.56
CA VAL A 9 10.11 -11.18 5.30
C VAL A 9 11.02 -10.35 4.41
N THR A 10 12.33 -10.36 4.67
CA THR A 10 13.31 -9.60 3.88
C THR A 10 13.31 -10.07 2.42
N LYS A 11 13.31 -11.39 2.18
CA LYS A 11 13.19 -11.96 0.83
C LYS A 11 11.88 -11.54 0.16
N ALA A 12 10.75 -11.63 0.86
CA ALA A 12 9.45 -11.18 0.35
C ALA A 12 9.45 -9.67 0.03
N GLY A 13 10.15 -8.86 0.83
CA GLY A 13 10.34 -7.43 0.62
C GLY A 13 11.13 -7.12 -0.65
N VAL A 14 12.25 -7.81 -0.87
CA VAL A 14 13.06 -7.70 -2.10
C VAL A 14 12.24 -8.08 -3.32
N GLU A 15 11.53 -9.22 -3.27
CA GLU A 15 10.69 -9.68 -4.39
C GLU A 15 9.55 -8.71 -4.70
N THR A 16 8.88 -8.20 -3.66
CA THR A 16 7.78 -7.24 -3.82
C THR A 16 8.30 -5.92 -4.37
N GLY A 17 9.44 -5.42 -3.87
CA GLY A 17 10.11 -4.23 -4.38
C GLY A 17 10.51 -4.36 -5.85
N ALA A 18 11.05 -5.51 -6.25
CA ALA A 18 11.43 -5.79 -7.63
C ALA A 18 10.21 -5.84 -8.57
N LYS A 19 9.08 -6.40 -8.12
CA LYS A 19 7.81 -6.39 -8.88
C LYS A 19 7.30 -4.96 -9.08
N LYS A 20 7.30 -4.15 -8.01
CA LYS A 20 6.87 -2.74 -8.04
C LYS A 20 7.75 -1.88 -8.94
N ALA A 21 9.06 -2.12 -8.95
CA ALA A 21 10.00 -1.42 -9.82
C ALA A 21 9.78 -1.70 -11.33
N LYS A 22 9.13 -2.82 -11.68
CA LYS A 22 8.82 -3.21 -13.06
C LYS A 22 7.41 -2.80 -13.51
N LEU A 23 6.68 -2.10 -12.66
CA LEU A 23 5.32 -1.68 -12.98
C LEU A 23 5.37 -0.63 -14.11
N SER A 24 4.53 -0.81 -15.13
CA SER A 24 4.42 0.16 -16.21
C SER A 24 3.81 1.48 -15.70
N TRP A 25 4.15 2.60 -16.34
CA TRP A 25 3.77 3.94 -15.88
C TRP A 25 2.25 4.12 -15.72
N ASP A 26 1.47 3.52 -16.62
CA ASP A 26 0.00 3.55 -16.63
C ASP A 26 -0.57 2.79 -15.43
N LYS A 27 -0.05 1.59 -15.16
CA LYS A 27 -0.45 0.79 -13.99
C LYS A 27 -0.03 1.46 -12.69
N ALA A 28 1.16 2.07 -12.65
CA ALA A 28 1.64 2.82 -11.50
C ALA A 28 0.74 4.03 -11.20
N LEU A 29 0.28 4.76 -12.24
CA LEU A 29 -0.66 5.86 -12.09
C LEU A 29 -2.02 5.39 -11.57
N VAL A 30 -2.61 4.33 -12.16
CA VAL A 30 -3.93 3.82 -11.73
C VAL A 30 -3.87 3.25 -10.31
N ALA A 31 -2.87 2.42 -10.02
CA ALA A 31 -2.69 1.88 -8.67
C ALA A 31 -2.35 2.99 -7.66
N GLY A 32 -1.59 4.00 -8.08
CA GLY A 32 -1.32 5.19 -7.28
C GLY A 32 -2.58 6.00 -6.99
N PHE A 33 -3.44 6.20 -7.99
CA PHE A 33 -4.73 6.87 -7.82
C PHE A 33 -5.60 6.18 -6.78
N LEU A 34 -5.74 4.86 -6.89
CA LEU A 34 -6.51 4.07 -5.94
C LEU A 34 -5.95 4.19 -4.51
N ALA A 35 -4.62 4.11 -4.34
CA ALA A 35 -4.01 4.25 -3.03
C ALA A 35 -4.25 5.65 -2.43
N GLY A 36 -4.09 6.72 -3.22
CA GLY A 36 -4.41 8.09 -2.77
C GLY A 36 -5.87 8.23 -2.37
N ALA A 37 -6.78 7.66 -3.16
CA ALA A 37 -8.21 7.66 -2.86
C ALA A 37 -8.54 6.89 -1.57
N TYR A 38 -7.92 5.73 -1.33
CA TYR A 38 -8.12 4.95 -0.10
C TYR A 38 -7.65 5.68 1.14
N ILE A 39 -6.49 6.36 1.07
CA ILE A 39 -6.02 7.22 2.15
C ILE A 39 -6.97 8.40 2.37
N GLY A 40 -7.48 9.02 1.30
CA GLY A 40 -8.49 10.08 1.40
C GLY A 40 -9.80 9.62 2.03
N LEU A 41 -10.30 8.44 1.69
CA LEU A 41 -11.51 7.86 2.29
C LEU A 41 -11.31 7.61 3.79
N ALA A 42 -10.17 7.08 4.19
CA ALA A 42 -9.83 6.90 5.59
C ALA A 42 -9.72 8.25 6.34
N ALA A 43 -9.24 9.29 5.67
CA ALA A 43 -9.18 10.64 6.22
C ALA A 43 -10.59 11.24 6.45
N ILE A 44 -11.53 11.03 5.52
CA ILE A 44 -12.94 11.43 5.71
C ILE A 44 -13.49 10.78 6.99
N VAL A 45 -13.35 9.46 7.12
CA VAL A 45 -13.86 8.73 8.30
C VAL A 45 -13.18 9.22 9.59
N ALA A 46 -11.87 9.44 9.57
CA ALA A 46 -11.12 9.94 10.73
C ALA A 46 -11.58 11.34 11.17
N ILE A 47 -11.86 12.25 10.23
CA ILE A 47 -12.40 13.57 10.53
C ILE A 47 -13.82 13.43 11.10
N SER A 48 -14.70 12.68 10.42
CA SER A 48 -16.09 12.51 10.85
C SER A 48 -16.19 11.94 12.26
N VAL A 49 -15.44 10.87 12.57
CA VAL A 49 -15.47 10.21 13.89
C VAL A 49 -14.89 11.11 14.99
N SER A 50 -13.83 11.87 14.69
CA SER A 50 -13.20 12.73 15.70
C SER A 50 -13.86 14.11 15.86
N SER A 51 -14.69 14.55 14.90
CA SER A 51 -15.26 15.89 14.86
C SER A 51 -16.22 16.22 16.01
N GLY A 52 -16.95 15.23 16.54
CA GLY A 52 -17.87 15.41 17.66
C GLY A 52 -17.22 15.27 19.04
N LEU A 53 -15.95 14.87 19.11
CA LEU A 53 -15.25 14.60 20.36
C LEU A 53 -14.51 15.86 20.82
N ARG A 54 -15.18 16.67 21.63
CA ARG A 54 -14.62 17.89 22.23
C ARG A 54 -13.40 17.59 23.11
N PRO A 55 -12.19 18.10 22.79
CA PRO A 55 -10.98 17.84 23.55
C PRO A 55 -11.08 18.22 25.04
N GLU A 56 -11.89 19.22 25.38
CA GLU A 56 -12.08 19.69 26.77
C GLU A 56 -12.74 18.62 27.66
N ILE A 57 -13.46 17.67 27.05
CA ILE A 57 -14.17 16.58 27.74
C ILE A 57 -13.41 15.26 27.57
N TRP A 58 -12.91 15.00 26.36
CA TRP A 58 -12.39 13.70 25.95
C TRP A 58 -10.85 13.61 25.93
N GLY A 59 -10.16 14.73 26.19
CA GLY A 59 -8.70 14.79 26.17
C GLY A 59 -8.12 14.37 24.82
N THR A 60 -7.27 13.33 24.83
CA THR A 60 -6.59 12.80 23.64
C THR A 60 -7.36 11.70 22.91
N LEU A 61 -8.56 11.31 23.38
CA LEU A 61 -9.38 10.33 22.69
C LEU A 61 -9.77 10.70 21.24
N PRO A 62 -9.97 11.98 20.85
CA PRO A 62 -10.23 12.32 19.46
C PRO A 62 -9.13 11.87 18.50
N THR A 63 -7.84 11.99 18.89
CA THR A 63 -6.72 11.55 18.05
C THR A 63 -6.55 10.02 18.07
N PHE A 64 -6.86 9.36 19.19
CA PHE A 64 -6.93 7.91 19.27
C PHE A 64 -7.97 7.34 18.30
N PHE A 65 -9.23 7.79 18.38
CA PHE A 65 -10.30 7.31 17.50
C PHE A 65 -10.04 7.65 16.03
N ALA A 66 -9.51 8.86 15.73
CA ALA A 66 -9.07 9.20 14.39
C ALA A 66 -8.04 8.20 13.88
N GLY A 67 -7.01 7.87 14.67
CA GLY A 67 -5.98 6.90 14.26
C GLY A 67 -6.52 5.49 14.07
N THR A 68 -7.39 5.03 14.96
CA THR A 68 -8.04 3.71 14.87
C THR A 68 -8.78 3.53 13.55
N VAL A 69 -9.59 4.50 13.14
CA VAL A 69 -10.36 4.39 11.89
C VAL A 69 -9.52 4.74 10.66
N PHE A 70 -8.48 5.57 10.79
CA PHE A 70 -7.57 5.90 9.70
C PHE A 70 -6.75 4.68 9.21
N ALA A 71 -6.56 3.66 10.06
CA ALA A 71 -5.94 2.39 9.68
C ALA A 71 -6.60 1.73 8.47
N LEU A 72 -7.90 1.99 8.23
CA LEU A 72 -8.63 1.55 7.05
C LEU A 72 -7.89 1.87 5.74
N GLY A 73 -7.22 3.03 5.65
CA GLY A 73 -6.55 3.48 4.44
C GLY A 73 -5.47 2.50 3.98
N LEU A 74 -4.53 2.15 4.86
CA LEU A 74 -3.47 1.21 4.52
C LEU A 74 -3.99 -0.23 4.39
N ILE A 75 -5.03 -0.60 5.13
CA ILE A 75 -5.69 -1.91 4.97
C ILE A 75 -6.22 -2.05 3.54
N LEU A 76 -6.97 -1.06 3.04
CA LEU A 76 -7.46 -1.05 1.66
C LEU A 76 -6.29 -1.08 0.67
N VAL A 77 -5.23 -0.29 0.92
CA VAL A 77 -4.06 -0.25 0.03
C VAL A 77 -3.42 -1.62 -0.14
N ILE A 78 -3.20 -2.34 0.95
CA ILE A 78 -2.48 -3.61 0.95
C ILE A 78 -3.38 -4.78 0.53
N ILE A 79 -4.62 -4.83 1.01
CA ILE A 79 -5.52 -5.96 0.74
C ILE A 79 -6.14 -5.86 -0.65
N ALA A 80 -6.55 -4.65 -1.09
CA ALA A 80 -7.12 -4.46 -2.43
C ALA A 80 -6.05 -4.38 -3.54
N GLY A 81 -4.77 -4.21 -3.19
CA GLY A 81 -3.66 -4.24 -4.15
C GLY A 81 -3.46 -2.93 -4.92
N SER A 82 -3.07 -1.86 -4.22
CA SER A 82 -2.74 -0.57 -4.82
C SER A 82 -1.31 -0.14 -4.49
N GLU A 83 -0.84 0.96 -5.09
CA GLU A 83 0.54 1.41 -4.96
C GLU A 83 0.60 2.69 -4.13
N LEU A 84 1.11 2.58 -2.89
CA LEU A 84 1.34 3.72 -2.02
C LEU A 84 2.83 4.07 -2.01
N LEU A 85 3.14 5.32 -2.34
CA LEU A 85 4.51 5.82 -2.42
C LEU A 85 5.33 5.53 -1.16
N THR A 86 4.75 5.79 0.01
CA THR A 86 5.44 5.69 1.30
C THR A 86 5.87 4.26 1.64
N GLY A 87 5.08 3.25 1.24
CA GLY A 87 5.50 1.85 1.31
C GLY A 87 6.55 1.49 0.25
N ASN A 88 6.44 2.06 -0.96
CA ASN A 88 7.42 1.85 -2.02
C ASN A 88 8.78 2.46 -1.68
N MET A 89 8.82 3.53 -0.88
CA MET A 89 10.05 4.12 -0.34
C MET A 89 10.86 3.14 0.52
N ALA A 90 10.25 2.07 1.03
CA ALA A 90 10.97 0.99 1.71
C ALA A 90 11.35 -0.15 0.75
N LEU A 91 10.38 -0.65 -0.02
CA LEU A 91 10.54 -1.90 -0.76
C LEU A 91 11.38 -1.76 -2.03
N VAL A 92 11.21 -0.68 -2.79
CA VAL A 92 11.94 -0.50 -4.06
C VAL A 92 13.43 -0.23 -3.82
N PRO A 93 13.85 0.60 -2.85
CA PRO A 93 15.26 0.71 -2.49
C PRO A 93 15.88 -0.59 -1.99
N LEU A 94 15.13 -1.38 -1.20
CA LEU A 94 15.60 -2.70 -0.74
C LEU A 94 15.88 -3.63 -1.93
N ALA A 95 15.01 -3.64 -2.95
CA ALA A 95 15.26 -4.38 -4.18
C ALA A 95 16.47 -3.85 -4.95
N ALA A 96 16.69 -2.53 -4.97
CA ALA A 96 17.86 -1.91 -5.59
C ALA A 96 19.17 -2.30 -4.88
N PHE A 97 19.18 -2.38 -3.55
CA PHE A 97 20.34 -2.84 -2.77
C PHE A 97 20.74 -4.30 -3.08
N LYS A 98 19.81 -5.12 -3.58
CA LYS A 98 20.07 -6.49 -4.06
C LYS A 98 20.21 -6.59 -5.59
N GLY A 99 20.38 -5.46 -6.29
CA GLY A 99 20.55 -5.43 -7.75
C GLY A 99 19.30 -5.86 -8.53
N ARG A 100 18.12 -5.89 -7.91
CA ARG A 100 16.84 -6.32 -8.53
C ARG A 100 16.03 -5.15 -9.08
N ALA A 101 16.46 -3.92 -8.83
CA ALA A 101 15.89 -2.69 -9.38
C ALA A 101 17.01 -1.68 -9.69
N THR A 102 16.81 -0.84 -10.70
CA THR A 102 17.74 0.23 -11.04
C THR A 102 17.31 1.54 -10.36
N LEU A 103 18.25 2.49 -10.21
CA LEU A 103 17.91 3.84 -9.72
C LEU A 103 16.90 4.55 -10.63
N ARG A 104 16.96 4.29 -11.94
CA ARG A 104 15.97 4.79 -12.90
C ARG A 104 14.57 4.23 -12.62
N ALA A 105 14.45 2.91 -12.44
CA ALA A 105 13.18 2.28 -12.12
C ALA A 105 12.60 2.78 -10.78
N LEU A 106 13.47 3.07 -9.81
CA LEU A 106 13.08 3.70 -8.54
C LEU A 106 12.51 5.09 -8.77
N ALA A 107 13.20 5.95 -9.52
CA ALA A 107 12.75 7.31 -9.81
C ALA A 107 11.43 7.33 -10.61
N GLU A 108 11.30 6.46 -11.61
CA GLU A 108 10.07 6.30 -12.40
C GLU A 108 8.92 5.84 -11.49
N ASN A 109 9.12 4.79 -10.67
CA ASN A 109 8.10 4.31 -9.74
C ASN A 109 7.65 5.41 -8.77
N PHE A 110 8.60 6.09 -8.11
CA PHE A 110 8.26 7.15 -7.15
C PHE A 110 7.48 8.28 -7.81
N THR A 111 7.88 8.69 -9.02
CA THR A 111 7.24 9.78 -9.74
C THR A 111 5.79 9.43 -10.11
N PHE A 112 5.56 8.31 -10.79
CA PHE A 112 4.22 7.95 -11.24
C PHE A 112 3.29 7.60 -10.08
N VAL A 113 3.80 6.92 -9.05
CA VAL A 113 3.00 6.61 -7.86
C VAL A 113 2.68 7.86 -7.06
N LEU A 114 3.61 8.81 -6.90
CA LEU A 114 3.37 10.11 -6.25
C LEU A 114 2.28 10.90 -6.98
N ILE A 115 2.36 10.99 -8.31
CA ILE A 115 1.35 11.67 -9.14
C ILE A 115 -0.01 10.99 -8.97
N GLY A 116 -0.06 9.66 -9.07
CA GLY A 116 -1.29 8.91 -8.84
C GLY A 116 -1.87 9.17 -7.45
N ASN A 117 -1.06 9.04 -6.40
CA ASN A 117 -1.45 9.28 -5.01
C ASN A 117 -2.03 10.69 -4.83
N LEU A 118 -1.40 11.72 -5.42
CA LEU A 118 -1.89 13.10 -5.40
C LEU A 118 -3.25 13.20 -6.10
N LEU A 119 -3.37 12.70 -7.33
CA LEU A 119 -4.63 12.77 -8.10
C LEU A 119 -5.79 12.06 -7.39
N GLY A 120 -5.53 10.89 -6.81
CA GLY A 120 -6.52 10.16 -6.01
C GLY A 120 -6.94 10.92 -4.75
N SER A 121 -5.98 11.51 -4.05
CA SER A 121 -6.24 12.30 -2.84
C SER A 121 -7.06 13.56 -3.17
N LEU A 122 -6.70 14.28 -4.24
CA LEU A 122 -7.43 15.46 -4.71
C LEU A 122 -8.84 15.11 -5.18
N PHE A 123 -9.01 13.99 -5.88
CA PHE A 123 -10.33 13.51 -6.31
C PHE A 123 -11.24 13.28 -5.10
N VAL A 124 -10.76 12.56 -4.08
CA VAL A 124 -11.56 12.30 -2.87
C VAL A 124 -11.79 13.58 -2.08
N ALA A 125 -10.78 14.44 -1.93
CA ALA A 125 -10.91 15.73 -1.26
C ALA A 125 -12.00 16.61 -1.89
N TYR A 126 -11.97 16.78 -3.21
CA TYR A 126 -12.92 17.63 -3.90
C TYR A 126 -14.30 16.98 -4.01
N PHE A 127 -14.41 15.82 -4.66
CA PHE A 127 -15.71 15.24 -5.01
C PHE A 127 -16.40 14.56 -3.82
N LEU A 128 -15.67 13.78 -3.04
CA LEU A 128 -16.26 12.91 -2.02
C LEU A 128 -16.26 13.53 -0.63
N ALA A 129 -15.42 14.52 -0.37
CA ALA A 129 -15.35 15.18 0.93
C ALA A 129 -16.10 16.53 0.93
N VAL A 130 -15.82 17.40 -0.06
CA VAL A 130 -16.39 18.75 -0.10
C VAL A 130 -17.71 18.80 -0.88
N GLN A 131 -17.73 18.36 -2.15
CA GLN A 131 -18.94 18.45 -2.99
C GLN A 131 -20.08 17.56 -2.49
N SER A 132 -19.77 16.46 -1.80
CA SER A 132 -20.76 15.60 -1.15
C SER A 132 -21.39 16.22 0.10
N GLY A 133 -20.79 17.29 0.65
CA GLY A 133 -21.21 17.92 1.89
C GLY A 133 -20.70 17.27 3.17
N VAL A 134 -19.94 16.16 3.09
CA VAL A 134 -19.51 15.39 4.27
C VAL A 134 -18.57 16.19 5.18
N LEU A 135 -17.65 16.96 4.60
CA LEU A 135 -16.68 17.78 5.36
C LEU A 135 -17.01 19.27 5.42
N THR A 136 -18.14 19.70 4.84
CA THR A 136 -18.60 21.11 4.93
C THR A 136 -19.64 21.32 6.02
N ALA A 137 -20.10 20.24 6.68
CA ALA A 137 -20.89 20.34 7.91
C ALA A 137 -20.05 20.94 9.05
N GLU A 138 -20.70 21.65 9.99
CA GLU A 138 -20.05 22.46 11.02
C GLU A 138 -18.94 21.74 11.80
N LEU A 139 -19.25 20.58 12.39
CA LEU A 139 -18.29 19.83 13.20
C LEU A 139 -17.12 19.25 12.36
N PRO A 140 -17.35 18.51 11.25
CA PRO A 140 -16.28 18.08 10.36
C PRO A 140 -15.42 19.21 9.80
N LEU A 141 -16.02 20.35 9.43
CA LEU A 141 -15.33 21.50 8.88
C LEU A 141 -14.36 22.11 9.90
N ALA A 142 -14.83 22.32 11.14
CA ALA A 142 -13.98 22.81 12.23
C ALA A 142 -12.81 21.85 12.51
N ARG A 143 -13.07 20.54 12.51
CA ARG A 143 -12.04 19.52 12.72
C ARG A 143 -11.01 19.49 11.59
N LEU A 144 -11.46 19.56 10.34
CA LEU A 144 -10.62 19.66 9.15
C LEU A 144 -9.74 20.92 9.21
N GLY A 145 -10.32 22.06 9.57
CA GLY A 145 -9.62 23.34 9.71
C GLY A 145 -8.48 23.25 10.72
N ALA A 146 -8.75 22.72 11.92
CA ALA A 146 -7.70 22.56 12.95
C ALA A 146 -6.56 21.63 12.50
N ILE A 147 -6.86 20.55 11.77
CA ILE A 147 -5.83 19.66 11.21
C ILE A 147 -5.00 20.39 10.14
N ALA A 148 -5.65 21.13 9.25
CA ALA A 148 -4.99 21.85 8.17
C ALA A 148 -4.14 23.02 8.68
N GLU A 149 -4.61 23.76 9.68
CA GLU A 149 -3.87 24.85 10.34
C GLU A 149 -2.57 24.33 10.97
N GLY A 150 -2.65 23.20 11.69
CA GLY A 150 -1.49 22.47 12.20
C GLY A 150 -0.43 22.27 11.12
N LYS A 151 -0.83 21.59 10.04
CA LYS A 151 0.03 21.10 8.98
C LYS A 151 0.57 22.16 8.02
N ALA A 152 -0.25 23.16 7.70
CA ALA A 152 0.04 24.12 6.63
C ALA A 152 0.50 25.49 7.14
N VAL A 153 0.34 25.79 8.43
CA VAL A 153 0.59 27.13 8.99
C VAL A 153 1.51 27.09 10.21
N THR A 154 1.19 26.27 11.22
CA THR A 154 1.84 26.39 12.53
C THR A 154 3.13 25.57 12.68
N GLU A 155 3.24 24.44 11.99
CA GLU A 155 4.39 23.55 12.10
C GLU A 155 5.60 24.09 11.33
N SER A 156 6.76 24.12 11.98
CA SER A 156 8.02 24.45 11.33
C SER A 156 8.50 23.33 10.40
N SER A 157 9.31 23.68 9.41
CA SER A 157 9.94 22.72 8.48
C SER A 157 10.63 21.55 9.18
N TRP A 158 11.31 21.81 10.31
CA TRP A 158 11.99 20.78 11.08
C TRP A 158 11.02 19.84 11.79
N GLN A 159 9.93 20.36 12.33
CA GLN A 159 8.87 19.54 12.91
C GLN A 159 8.23 18.65 11.85
N ILE A 160 7.86 19.19 10.69
CA ILE A 160 7.26 18.43 9.58
C ILE A 160 8.22 17.32 9.11
N PHE A 161 9.51 17.62 8.98
CA PHE A 161 10.52 16.64 8.60
C PHE A 161 10.63 15.49 9.62
N LEU A 162 10.78 15.79 10.92
CA LEU A 162 10.91 14.76 11.95
C LEU A 162 9.63 13.92 12.12
N ARG A 163 8.47 14.57 12.03
CA ARG A 163 7.17 13.88 12.01
C ARG A 163 7.04 13.00 10.78
N GLY A 164 7.52 13.44 9.63
CA GLY A 164 7.61 12.64 8.41
C GLY A 164 8.49 11.40 8.58
N LEU A 165 9.65 11.56 9.22
CA LEU A 165 10.56 10.46 9.50
C LEU A 165 9.90 9.39 10.37
N GLY A 166 9.34 9.81 11.51
CA GLY A 166 8.64 8.88 12.41
C GLY A 166 7.40 8.25 11.77
N CYS A 167 6.65 9.02 10.96
CA CYS A 167 5.49 8.52 10.24
C CYS A 167 5.86 7.32 9.37
N ASN A 168 6.84 7.50 8.49
CA ASN A 168 7.09 6.49 7.47
C ASN A 168 7.89 5.32 8.01
N TRP A 169 8.60 5.48 9.13
CA TRP A 169 9.10 4.33 9.86
C TRP A 169 7.94 3.40 10.28
N LEU A 170 6.89 3.94 10.90
CA LEU A 170 5.71 3.15 11.31
C LEU A 170 4.93 2.58 10.11
N VAL A 171 4.72 3.36 9.05
CA VAL A 171 4.05 2.90 7.83
C VAL A 171 4.83 1.75 7.17
N CYS A 172 6.15 1.89 7.06
CA CYS A 172 6.97 0.84 6.48
C CYS A 172 7.01 -0.42 7.36
N LEU A 173 6.99 -0.28 8.69
CA LEU A 173 6.84 -1.43 9.59
C LEU A 173 5.49 -2.13 9.46
N ALA A 174 4.39 -1.39 9.26
CA ALA A 174 3.09 -1.99 8.95
C ALA A 174 3.14 -2.83 7.67
N VAL A 175 3.72 -2.29 6.59
CA VAL A 175 3.92 -3.03 5.34
C VAL A 175 4.82 -4.24 5.54
N TRP A 176 5.91 -4.09 6.29
CA TRP A 176 6.88 -5.15 6.58
C TRP A 176 6.23 -6.31 7.35
N MET A 177 5.50 -6.01 8.43
CA MET A 177 4.79 -7.03 9.20
C MET A 177 3.66 -7.67 8.40
N ALA A 178 2.97 -6.91 7.55
CA ALA A 178 1.95 -7.47 6.65
C ALA A 178 2.54 -8.43 5.59
N LEU A 179 3.79 -8.24 5.16
CA LEU A 179 4.49 -9.24 4.31
C LEU A 179 4.82 -10.52 5.08
N GLY A 180 5.00 -10.42 6.40
CA GLY A 180 5.22 -11.55 7.30
C GLY A 180 3.99 -12.40 7.55
N ALA A 181 2.78 -11.82 7.52
CA ALA A 181 1.53 -12.55 7.71
C ALA A 181 1.08 -13.30 6.44
N GLU A 182 0.52 -14.51 6.63
CA GLU A 182 0.01 -15.34 5.53
C GLU A 182 -1.52 -15.29 5.36
N ASP A 183 -2.26 -14.81 6.37
CA ASP A 183 -3.70 -14.62 6.33
C ASP A 183 -4.10 -13.12 6.35
N ILE A 184 -5.34 -12.82 5.95
CA ILE A 184 -5.84 -11.44 5.88
C ILE A 184 -5.99 -10.82 7.29
N GLY A 185 -6.41 -11.60 8.29
CA GLY A 185 -6.59 -11.12 9.65
C GLY A 185 -5.26 -10.66 10.27
N GLY A 186 -4.21 -11.46 10.12
CA GLY A 186 -2.85 -11.11 10.52
C GLY A 186 -2.33 -9.85 9.83
N LYS A 187 -2.60 -9.68 8.52
CA LYS A 187 -2.24 -8.45 7.79
C LYS A 187 -2.97 -7.22 8.31
N ILE A 188 -4.28 -7.34 8.59
CA ILE A 188 -5.08 -6.25 9.16
C ILE A 188 -4.52 -5.82 10.51
N LEU A 189 -4.23 -6.78 11.42
CA LEU A 189 -3.68 -6.47 12.73
C LEU A 189 -2.27 -5.87 12.66
N ALA A 190 -1.42 -6.37 11.75
CA ALA A 190 -0.09 -5.84 11.50
C ALA A 190 -0.12 -4.38 11.01
N ILE A 191 -1.14 -4.02 10.24
CA ILE A 191 -1.34 -2.66 9.73
C ILE A 191 -1.98 -1.76 10.80
N PHE A 192 -2.93 -2.28 11.56
CA PHE A 192 -3.78 -1.49 12.44
C PHE A 192 -2.98 -0.67 13.47
N PHE A 193 -2.12 -1.33 14.25
CA PHE A 193 -1.44 -0.67 15.37
C PHE A 193 -0.43 0.41 14.94
N PRO A 194 0.46 0.19 13.95
CA PRO A 194 1.39 1.24 13.53
C PRO A 194 0.69 2.45 12.91
N ILE A 195 -0.40 2.23 12.16
CA ILE A 195 -1.15 3.32 11.53
C ILE A 195 -1.94 4.12 12.56
N MET A 196 -2.60 3.42 13.50
CA MET A 196 -3.22 4.08 14.66
C MET A 196 -2.20 4.93 15.42
N ALA A 197 -1.01 4.37 15.70
CA ALA A 197 0.02 5.06 16.47
C ALA A 197 0.48 6.36 15.82
N PHE A 198 0.86 6.35 14.53
CA PHE A 198 1.40 7.57 13.90
C PHE A 198 0.34 8.69 13.80
N VAL A 199 -0.93 8.33 13.60
CA VAL A 199 -2.02 9.30 13.55
C VAL A 199 -2.31 9.85 14.94
N ALA A 200 -2.39 8.99 15.96
CA ALA A 200 -2.69 9.39 17.32
C ALA A 200 -1.63 10.35 17.90
N ILE A 201 -0.36 10.18 17.52
CA ILE A 201 0.75 11.06 17.93
C ILE A 201 0.96 12.28 17.02
N GLY A 202 0.20 12.40 15.93
CA GLY A 202 0.22 13.59 15.05
C GLY A 202 1.39 13.66 14.08
N PHE A 203 1.84 12.53 13.54
CA PHE A 203 2.90 12.51 12.52
C PHE A 203 2.42 12.88 11.11
N ASP A 204 3.37 13.25 10.24
CA ASP A 204 3.11 13.74 8.89
C ASP A 204 3.31 12.67 7.83
N HIS A 205 2.23 12.33 7.14
CA HIS A 205 2.24 11.41 6.03
C HIS A 205 1.99 12.19 4.74
N VAL A 206 2.96 12.23 3.83
CA VAL A 206 2.88 13.06 2.61
C VAL A 206 1.59 12.81 1.83
N VAL A 207 1.19 11.55 1.64
CA VAL A 207 -0.04 11.21 0.89
C VAL A 207 -1.31 11.55 1.67
N ALA A 208 -1.29 11.48 3.02
CA ALA A 208 -2.46 11.89 3.79
C ALA A 208 -2.62 13.42 3.74
N ASN A 209 -1.50 14.15 3.77
CA ASN A 209 -1.48 15.60 3.69
C ASN A 209 -1.86 16.10 2.28
N MET A 210 -1.75 15.27 1.23
CA MET A 210 -2.34 15.50 -0.10
C MET A 210 -3.87 15.44 -0.11
N PHE A 211 -4.49 14.94 0.95
CA PHE A 211 -5.94 15.04 1.18
C PHE A 211 -6.28 16.18 2.15
N PHE A 212 -5.70 16.19 3.36
CA PHE A 212 -6.14 17.10 4.44
C PHE A 212 -6.05 18.58 4.05
N ILE A 213 -4.90 18.99 3.48
CA ILE A 213 -4.68 20.41 3.16
C ILE A 213 -5.55 20.83 1.96
N PRO A 214 -5.57 20.09 0.83
CA PRO A 214 -6.46 20.42 -0.28
C PRO A 214 -7.95 20.37 0.07
N ALA A 215 -8.40 19.44 0.91
CA ALA A 215 -9.80 19.39 1.36
C ALA A 215 -10.17 20.68 2.11
N ALA A 216 -9.30 21.19 2.99
CA ALA A 216 -9.52 22.45 3.70
C ALA A 216 -9.55 23.66 2.74
N ILE A 217 -8.65 23.68 1.75
CA ILE A 217 -8.65 24.72 0.69
C ILE A 217 -9.96 24.69 -0.10
N PHE A 218 -10.39 23.51 -0.56
CA PHE A 218 -11.64 23.36 -1.32
C PHE A 218 -12.88 23.67 -0.50
N ALA A 219 -12.85 23.42 0.82
CA ALA A 219 -13.93 23.75 1.74
C ALA A 219 -13.95 25.24 2.14
N GLY A 220 -12.97 26.05 1.72
CA GLY A 220 -12.90 27.48 2.02
C GLY A 220 -12.46 27.80 3.44
N VAL A 221 -11.64 26.94 4.08
CA VAL A 221 -11.06 27.25 5.39
C VAL A 221 -10.04 28.40 5.25
N ASP A 222 -10.26 29.47 6.01
CA ASP A 222 -9.43 30.67 5.97
C ASP A 222 -7.96 30.39 6.33
N GLY A 223 -7.04 31.09 5.66
CA GLY A 223 -5.60 31.01 5.94
C GLY A 223 -4.87 29.78 5.39
N ILE A 224 -5.58 28.77 4.89
CA ILE A 224 -4.95 27.58 4.29
C ILE A 224 -4.68 27.84 2.81
N THR A 225 -3.41 27.66 2.39
CA THR A 225 -2.98 27.98 1.02
C THR A 225 -2.28 26.82 0.35
N TRP A 226 -2.29 26.81 -1.00
CA TRP A 226 -1.49 25.86 -1.79
C TRP A 226 0.02 26.01 -1.53
N GLY A 227 0.49 27.22 -1.19
CA GLY A 227 1.87 27.44 -0.78
C GLY A 227 2.22 26.68 0.49
N GLY A 228 1.35 26.74 1.51
CA GLY A 228 1.49 25.95 2.74
C GLY A 228 1.39 24.44 2.47
N ALA A 229 0.52 24.03 1.54
CA ALA A 229 0.42 22.63 1.12
C ALA A 229 1.74 22.12 0.52
N ILE A 230 2.31 22.85 -0.44
CA ILE A 230 3.57 22.48 -1.10
C ILE A 230 4.73 22.47 -0.10
N HIS A 231 4.79 23.45 0.80
CA HIS A 231 5.79 23.50 1.88
C HIS A 231 5.71 22.23 2.75
N ASN A 232 4.52 21.89 3.23
CA ASN A 232 4.31 20.70 4.03
C ASN A 232 4.70 19.42 3.26
N TRP A 233 4.21 19.26 2.03
CA TRP A 233 4.49 18.07 1.24
C TRP A 233 5.98 17.86 0.98
N ALA A 234 6.74 18.93 0.75
CA ALA A 234 8.18 18.85 0.54
C ALA A 234 8.91 18.29 1.78
N PHE A 235 8.69 18.87 2.95
CA PHE A 235 9.36 18.41 4.18
C PHE A 235 8.84 17.05 4.66
N ALA A 236 7.54 16.78 4.52
CA ALA A 236 6.95 15.49 4.85
C ALA A 236 7.49 14.40 3.91
N PHE A 237 7.63 14.67 2.61
CA PHE A 237 8.22 13.74 1.65
C PHE A 237 9.67 13.39 2.03
N LEU A 238 10.50 14.40 2.35
CA LEU A 238 11.89 14.18 2.75
C LEU A 238 11.97 13.36 4.04
N GLY A 239 11.17 13.71 5.05
CA GLY A 239 11.06 12.94 6.28
C GLY A 239 10.64 11.50 6.00
N ASN A 240 9.56 11.31 5.25
CA ASN A 240 9.06 9.99 4.89
C ASN A 240 10.12 9.15 4.14
N LEU A 241 10.86 9.76 3.22
CA LEU A 241 11.94 9.08 2.49
C LEU A 241 13.04 8.60 3.43
N VAL A 242 13.48 9.44 4.36
CA VAL A 242 14.50 9.08 5.37
C VAL A 242 14.00 7.98 6.30
N GLY A 243 12.77 8.11 6.80
CA GLY A 243 12.12 7.12 7.66
C GLY A 243 12.10 5.73 7.04
N ALA A 244 11.77 5.63 5.76
CA ALA A 244 11.75 4.36 5.03
C ALA A 244 13.14 3.84 4.68
N SER A 245 13.95 4.66 4.01
CA SER A 245 15.22 4.22 3.42
C SER A 245 16.27 3.87 4.48
N VAL A 246 16.34 4.63 5.58
CA VAL A 246 17.33 4.40 6.65
C VAL A 246 16.85 3.32 7.62
N PHE A 247 15.68 3.50 8.22
CA PHE A 247 15.23 2.66 9.33
C PHE A 247 14.56 1.35 8.90
N VAL A 248 14.20 1.21 7.62
CA VAL A 248 13.62 -0.04 7.10
C VAL A 248 14.50 -0.63 6.00
N SER A 249 14.61 0.00 4.83
CA SER A 249 15.35 -0.60 3.70
C SER A 249 16.79 -0.95 4.07
N SER A 250 17.54 0.02 4.59
CA SER A 250 18.97 -0.18 4.91
C SER A 250 19.16 -1.07 6.13
N ALA A 251 18.35 -0.89 7.17
CA ALA A 251 18.43 -1.70 8.40
C ALA A 251 18.15 -3.18 8.12
N TYR A 252 17.04 -3.52 7.46
CA TYR A 252 16.70 -4.92 7.19
C TYR A 252 17.60 -5.52 6.10
N TRP A 253 18.06 -4.73 5.13
CA TRP A 253 19.10 -5.18 4.20
C TRP A 253 20.38 -5.57 4.93
N TYR A 254 20.87 -4.70 5.82
CA TYR A 254 22.10 -4.93 6.58
C TYR A 254 22.00 -6.17 7.47
N LEU A 255 20.86 -6.34 8.17
CA LEU A 255 20.67 -7.44 9.11
C LEU A 255 20.45 -8.80 8.44
N TYR A 256 19.77 -8.83 7.28
CA TYR A 256 19.24 -10.09 6.76
C TYR A 256 19.51 -10.36 5.28
N ALA A 257 20.05 -9.41 4.51
CA ALA A 257 20.24 -9.58 3.05
C ALA A 257 21.65 -9.25 2.54
N ARG A 258 22.51 -8.57 3.31
CA ARG A 258 23.85 -8.15 2.86
C ARG A 258 24.75 -9.34 2.53
N ASP A 259 24.81 -10.31 3.42
CA ASP A 259 25.74 -11.44 3.34
C ASP A 259 25.17 -12.64 2.57
N GLU A 260 23.95 -12.52 2.04
CA GLU A 260 23.39 -13.53 1.15
C GLU A 260 24.03 -13.42 -0.24
N GLU A 261 24.61 -14.53 -0.72
CA GLU A 261 25.13 -14.63 -2.08
C GLU A 261 24.08 -14.14 -3.10
N PRO A 262 24.49 -13.43 -4.16
CA PRO A 262 23.56 -13.07 -5.22
C PRO A 262 22.97 -14.37 -5.78
N GLU A 263 21.66 -14.57 -5.59
CA GLU A 263 20.92 -15.61 -6.32
C GLU A 263 21.27 -15.42 -7.80
N ALA A 264 22.07 -16.33 -8.35
CA ALA A 264 22.47 -16.31 -9.75
C ALA A 264 21.19 -16.12 -10.57
N GLN A 265 21.15 -15.08 -11.40
CA GLN A 265 20.15 -14.98 -12.45
C GLN A 265 20.27 -16.29 -13.21
N LYS A 266 19.29 -17.19 -13.05
CA LYS A 266 19.15 -18.35 -13.93
C LYS A 266 18.92 -17.77 -15.32
N GLY A 267 20.03 -17.62 -16.04
CA GLY A 267 20.05 -17.22 -17.42
C GLY A 267 19.28 -18.23 -18.23
N ALA A 268 18.61 -17.74 -19.26
CA ALA A 268 18.14 -18.57 -20.35
C ALA A 268 19.33 -19.34 -20.92
N GLY A 269 19.32 -20.67 -20.79
CA GLY A 269 20.38 -21.53 -21.28
C GLY A 269 20.61 -22.67 -20.31
N ASP A 270 19.81 -23.72 -20.46
CA ASP A 270 20.20 -25.13 -20.38
C ASP A 270 18.94 -25.94 -20.75
N VAL A 271 18.58 -25.88 -22.03
CA VAL A 271 17.87 -27.00 -22.65
C VAL A 271 18.94 -28.06 -22.86
N GLU A 272 19.12 -28.90 -21.84
CA GLU A 272 19.84 -30.16 -22.01
C GLU A 272 19.16 -30.93 -23.14
N THR A 273 19.85 -31.01 -24.26
CA THR A 273 19.54 -31.93 -25.35
C THR A 273 19.95 -33.32 -24.89
N ASN A 274 19.14 -33.94 -24.04
CA ASN A 274 19.18 -35.39 -23.90
C ASN A 274 18.57 -35.97 -25.18
N GLY A 275 19.46 -36.36 -26.08
CA GLY A 275 19.14 -37.28 -27.15
C GLY A 275 18.74 -38.59 -26.52
N ASP A 276 17.45 -38.89 -26.56
CA ASP A 276 16.95 -40.24 -26.44
C ASP A 276 16.29 -40.60 -27.77
N GLN A 277 16.89 -41.58 -28.43
CA GLN A 277 16.36 -42.22 -29.61
C GLN A 277 15.19 -43.07 -29.15
N ASP A 278 13.96 -42.59 -29.36
CA ASP A 278 12.82 -43.49 -29.38
C ASP A 278 11.90 -43.19 -30.56
N THR A 279 11.93 -44.14 -31.49
CA THR A 279 11.24 -44.11 -32.78
C THR A 279 9.79 -44.53 -32.52
N PRO A 280 8.74 -43.79 -32.92
CA PRO A 280 7.38 -44.28 -32.75
C PRO A 280 7.11 -45.41 -33.75
N GLN A 281 7.13 -46.66 -33.28
CA GLN A 281 6.58 -47.79 -34.02
C GLN A 281 5.09 -47.60 -34.23
N ALA A 282 4.65 -47.68 -35.49
CA ALA A 282 3.27 -47.64 -35.90
C ALA A 282 2.47 -48.81 -35.31
N GLN A 283 1.41 -48.52 -34.55
CA GLN A 283 0.41 -49.51 -34.15
C GLN A 283 -0.66 -49.69 -35.24
N PRO A 284 -1.10 -50.93 -35.52
CA PRO A 284 -2.11 -51.19 -36.55
C PRO A 284 -3.52 -50.84 -36.03
N ARG A 285 -4.31 -50.21 -36.90
CA ARG A 285 -5.71 -49.80 -36.68
C ARG A 285 -6.60 -50.99 -36.30
N ALA A 286 -7.19 -50.97 -35.11
CA ALA A 286 -8.31 -51.83 -34.74
C ALA A 286 -9.65 -51.19 -35.15
N ARG A 287 -10.51 -52.02 -35.77
CA ARG A 287 -11.85 -51.70 -36.27
C ARG A 287 -12.79 -51.18 -35.17
N PHE A 288 -13.52 -50.11 -35.48
CA PHE A 288 -14.75 -49.74 -34.78
C PHE A 288 -15.86 -50.74 -35.12
N GLY A 289 -16.43 -51.37 -34.09
CA GLY A 289 -17.60 -52.24 -34.19
C GLY A 289 -18.30 -52.37 -32.84
N GLU A 290 -19.53 -51.83 -32.78
CA GLU A 290 -20.65 -52.27 -31.94
C GLU A 290 -20.58 -52.04 -30.42
N GLY A 291 -21.34 -51.03 -29.96
CA GLY A 291 -21.65 -50.79 -28.55
C GLY A 291 -22.96 -50.03 -28.40
N LYS A 292 -24.09 -50.63 -28.79
CA LYS A 292 -25.45 -50.07 -28.61
C LYS A 292 -26.43 -51.01 -27.89
N ALA A 293 -25.95 -52.08 -27.25
CA ALA A 293 -26.82 -53.07 -26.60
C ALA A 293 -26.91 -52.96 -25.06
N ASP A 294 -26.11 -52.11 -24.39
CA ASP A 294 -26.00 -52.13 -22.92
C ASP A 294 -26.81 -51.03 -22.19
N ALA A 295 -27.47 -50.14 -22.94
CA ALA A 295 -28.26 -49.05 -22.37
C ALA A 295 -29.75 -49.40 -22.13
N GLU A 296 -30.30 -50.35 -22.89
CA GLU A 296 -31.73 -50.74 -22.76
C GLU A 296 -31.97 -51.79 -21.66
N THR A 297 -30.98 -52.62 -21.35
CA THR A 297 -31.09 -53.65 -20.31
C THR A 297 -31.09 -53.03 -18.90
N ARG A 298 -30.25 -52.00 -18.65
CA ARG A 298 -30.23 -51.29 -17.36
C ARG A 298 -31.49 -50.46 -17.08
N ARG A 299 -32.23 -50.04 -18.12
CA ARG A 299 -33.46 -49.24 -17.96
C ARG A 299 -34.67 -50.10 -17.57
N ARG A 300 -34.66 -51.41 -17.87
CA ARG A 300 -35.75 -52.33 -17.52
C ARG A 300 -35.68 -52.87 -16.09
N GLU A 301 -34.50 -52.91 -15.46
CA GLU A 301 -34.34 -53.35 -14.06
C GLU A 301 -34.70 -52.27 -13.03
N LEU A 302 -34.60 -50.98 -13.39
CA LEU A 302 -34.95 -49.86 -12.51
C LEU A 302 -36.46 -49.58 -12.41
N MET A 303 -37.29 -50.17 -13.27
CA MET A 303 -38.76 -49.98 -13.29
C MET A 303 -39.54 -51.10 -12.59
N ARG A 304 -38.86 -52.05 -11.92
CA ARG A 304 -39.49 -53.18 -11.19
C ARG A 304 -39.17 -53.20 -9.68
N ARG A 305 -38.81 -52.06 -9.10
CA ARG A 305 -38.70 -51.88 -7.64
C ARG A 305 -39.69 -50.84 -7.16
#